data_AF-A0A2V7DJZ0-F1
#
_entry.id   AF-A0A2V7DJZ0-F1
#
_cell.length_a   1.000
_cell.length_b   1.000
_cell.length_c   1.000
_cell.angle_alpha   90.00
_cell.angle_beta   90.00
_cell.angle_gamma   90.00
#
_symmetry.space_group_name_H-M   'P 1'
#
loop_
_entity.id
_entity.type
_entity.pdbx_description
1 polymer ?
#
loop_
_entity_poly.entity_id
_entity_poly.type
_entity_poly.pdbx_seq_one_letter_code
_entity_poly.pdbx_strand_id
1 'polypeptide(L)'
;MYLPGKASKARVREAENARQNRAEILKAWSQGQVSRRDLIKMGLFTASGVLALKNGLSPFARSAYADSNVPTGFPRSPLFNVQAFTQPMPRFDVLQRNPVSALNPAPLAQVDETQRHVLDPRLEGVRPGDTGPNEGRPPGPIWAHQEFTRFPPVVSIEMTTEGAKANTVYNPGVTSNFNSGINASASFRPTFHPGFPDQGPLAMWTFNGTIPPKLMQVRYGEPVLFRHSNLLPFDVTQNGGFGRHTISTHEHNGHHGAENDGFTGAFFFPGQFYDYHYPIVLAGWRTINTGATDPKAATPDNSGGKINIPGDWHETMSTHWFHDHMFSFTSQNVYKGMAGMFNIYSALDRGNESINDGVNLRLPSGTAKSWGNLEYDVNLMLADKAWDANGQLHFDIFDTESGFVADVMTVNLAYKPFFEVEQRKYRFRILNGAVSRFFKISLSDASPMIQIANDGNLLPAPVTVTTLDQLGIAERYDIVIDFSRYSIGQSVWMVNLLAHEDGTMPSSTLSLAQALQGSSSDPCVGKFLEF
;
A
#
# COMPACT_ATOMS: atom_id res chain seq x y z
N MET A 1 -13.01 -18.68 8.48
CA MET A 1 -14.02 -17.75 7.92
C MET A 1 -14.64 -18.22 6.60
N TYR A 2 -13.84 -18.52 5.58
CA TYR A 2 -14.35 -18.90 4.25
C TYR A 2 -14.97 -20.29 4.20
N LEU A 3 -15.99 -20.44 3.35
CA LEU A 3 -16.56 -21.74 3.05
C LEU A 3 -15.49 -22.68 2.46
N PRO A 4 -15.47 -23.96 2.86
CA PRO A 4 -14.66 -24.96 2.20
C PRO A 4 -15.03 -25.06 0.71
N GLY A 5 -14.06 -25.36 -0.16
CA GLY A 5 -14.33 -25.54 -1.61
C GLY A 5 -15.37 -26.62 -1.92
N LYS A 6 -15.64 -27.53 -0.97
CA LYS A 6 -16.66 -28.58 -1.04
C LYS A 6 -18.00 -28.23 -0.38
N ALA A 7 -18.25 -26.96 -0.04
CA ALA A 7 -19.51 -26.53 0.55
C ALA A 7 -20.71 -26.78 -0.39
N SER A 8 -21.88 -27.11 0.17
CA SER A 8 -23.08 -27.35 -0.63
C SER A 8 -23.57 -26.06 -1.31
N LYS A 9 -24.27 -26.20 -2.45
CA LYS A 9 -24.86 -25.05 -3.17
C LYS A 9 -25.79 -24.21 -2.28
N ALA A 10 -26.50 -24.84 -1.34
CA ALA A 10 -27.36 -24.15 -0.40
C ALA A 10 -26.56 -23.27 0.58
N ARG A 11 -25.45 -23.79 1.12
CA ARG A 11 -24.55 -23.02 2.01
C ARG A 11 -23.89 -21.85 1.28
N VAL A 12 -23.45 -22.06 0.04
CA VAL A 12 -22.89 -20.97 -0.79
C VAL A 12 -23.94 -19.87 -1.01
N ARG A 13 -25.18 -20.24 -1.34
CA ARG A 13 -26.28 -19.27 -1.50
C ARG A 13 -26.59 -18.51 -0.21
N GLU A 14 -26.60 -19.20 0.92
CA GLU A 14 -26.81 -18.57 2.23
C GLU A 14 -25.72 -17.54 2.55
N ALA A 15 -24.46 -17.91 2.36
CA ALA A 15 -23.32 -17.01 2.59
C ALA A 15 -23.32 -15.81 1.64
N GLU A 16 -23.70 -16.03 0.38
CA GLU A 16 -23.84 -14.97 -0.61
C GLU A 16 -24.97 -13.98 -0.26
N ASN A 17 -26.14 -14.48 0.19
CA ASN A 17 -27.22 -13.63 0.68
C ASN A 17 -26.77 -12.79 1.89
N ALA A 18 -26.03 -13.39 2.82
CA ALA A 18 -25.48 -12.67 3.97
C ALA A 18 -24.50 -11.57 3.56
N ARG A 19 -23.63 -11.86 2.59
CA ARG A 19 -22.69 -10.88 2.01
C ARG A 19 -23.43 -9.71 1.34
N GLN A 20 -24.46 -10.00 0.54
CA GLN A 20 -25.26 -8.97 -0.14
C GLN A 20 -25.97 -8.05 0.86
N ASN A 21 -26.60 -8.62 1.89
CA ASN A 21 -27.28 -7.83 2.93
C ASN A 21 -26.30 -6.90 3.67
N ARG A 22 -25.08 -7.36 3.97
CA ARG A 22 -24.05 -6.49 4.58
C ARG A 22 -23.55 -5.42 3.62
N ALA A 23 -23.39 -5.76 2.34
CA ALA A 23 -23.01 -4.80 1.32
C ALA A 23 -24.04 -3.67 1.16
N GLU A 24 -25.34 -3.97 1.27
CA GLU A 24 -26.40 -2.94 1.26
C GLU A 24 -26.29 -1.97 2.45
N ILE A 25 -26.05 -2.50 3.64
CA ILE A 25 -25.85 -1.67 4.85
C ILE A 25 -24.58 -0.83 4.69
N LEU A 26 -23.51 -1.40 4.12
CA LEU A 26 -22.22 -0.72 3.97
C LEU A 26 -22.31 0.41 2.95
N LYS A 27 -23.03 0.16 1.87
CA LYS A 27 -23.36 1.17 0.88
C LYS A 27 -24.13 2.32 1.52
N ALA A 28 -25.21 2.04 2.25
CA ALA A 28 -25.98 3.09 2.92
C ALA A 28 -25.13 3.89 3.92
N TRP A 29 -24.25 3.23 4.68
CA TRP A 29 -23.37 3.88 5.65
C TRP A 29 -22.28 4.73 4.99
N SER A 30 -21.58 4.21 3.99
CA SER A 30 -20.53 4.96 3.28
C SER A 30 -21.07 6.20 2.56
N GLN A 31 -22.33 6.13 2.13
CA GLN A 31 -23.09 7.22 1.51
C GLN A 31 -23.72 8.19 2.52
N GLY A 32 -23.52 7.98 3.82
CA GLY A 32 -24.08 8.83 4.88
C GLY A 32 -25.60 8.75 5.05
N GLN A 33 -26.27 7.76 4.45
CA GLN A 33 -27.73 7.58 4.55
C GLN A 33 -28.15 7.03 5.93
N VAL A 34 -27.25 6.33 6.61
CA VAL A 34 -27.45 5.79 7.97
C VAL A 34 -26.23 6.10 8.83
N SER A 35 -26.47 6.48 10.08
CA SER A 35 -25.39 6.61 11.08
C SER A 35 -25.20 5.30 11.87
N ARG A 36 -24.06 5.14 12.53
CA ARG A 36 -23.84 4.04 13.48
C ARG A 36 -24.94 3.97 14.55
N ARG A 37 -25.46 5.13 14.97
CA ARG A 37 -26.57 5.23 15.93
C ARG A 37 -27.87 4.69 15.37
N ASP A 38 -28.15 4.90 14.08
CA ASP A 38 -29.35 4.38 13.43
C ASP A 38 -29.28 2.86 13.30
N LEU A 39 -28.11 2.33 12.95
CA LEU A 39 -27.88 0.88 12.90
C LEU A 39 -28.10 0.20 14.27
N ILE A 40 -27.70 0.85 15.36
CA ILE A 40 -27.99 0.37 16.74
C ILE A 40 -29.49 0.41 17.02
N LYS A 41 -30.18 1.52 16.68
CA LYS A 41 -31.64 1.64 16.87
C LYS A 41 -32.44 0.60 16.08
N MET A 42 -31.96 0.23 14.89
CA MET A 42 -32.56 -0.81 14.05
C MET A 42 -32.29 -2.23 14.57
N GLY A 43 -31.49 -2.39 15.63
CA GLY A 43 -31.08 -3.69 16.16
C GLY A 43 -30.14 -4.47 15.24
N LEU A 44 -29.57 -3.80 14.23
CA LEU A 44 -28.55 -4.38 13.35
C LEU A 44 -27.18 -4.39 14.03
N PHE A 45 -26.95 -3.46 14.96
CA PHE A 45 -25.76 -3.40 15.80
C PHE A 45 -26.11 -3.52 17.27
N THR A 46 -25.29 -4.25 18.02
CA THR A 46 -25.34 -4.29 19.48
C THR A 46 -24.79 -2.98 20.07
N ALA A 47 -25.08 -2.73 21.35
CA ALA A 47 -24.50 -1.60 22.08
C ALA A 47 -22.97 -1.66 22.18
N SER A 48 -22.37 -2.86 22.10
CA SER A 48 -20.92 -3.06 22.01
C SER A 48 -20.35 -2.76 20.62
N GLY A 49 -21.20 -2.46 19.63
CA GLY A 49 -20.77 -2.10 18.29
C GLY A 49 -20.56 -3.28 17.35
N VAL A 50 -21.21 -4.41 17.62
CA VAL A 50 -21.07 -5.68 16.87
C VAL A 50 -22.29 -5.88 15.98
N LEU A 51 -22.09 -6.38 14.76
CA LEU A 51 -23.19 -6.76 13.89
C LEU A 51 -24.02 -7.89 14.52
N ALA A 52 -25.34 -7.77 14.52
CA ALA A 52 -26.23 -8.77 15.08
C ALA A 52 -26.00 -10.16 14.44
N LEU A 53 -25.79 -11.18 15.28
CA LEU A 53 -25.58 -12.58 14.88
C LEU A 53 -26.89 -13.23 14.38
N LYS A 54 -27.40 -12.73 13.26
CA LYS A 54 -28.67 -13.15 12.65
C LYS A 54 -28.42 -13.86 11.32
N ASN A 55 -29.16 -14.94 11.07
CA ASN A 55 -29.10 -15.68 9.82
C ASN A 55 -29.44 -14.78 8.63
N GLY A 56 -28.65 -14.89 7.57
CA GLY A 56 -28.75 -14.02 6.41
C GLY A 56 -28.17 -12.61 6.62
N LEU A 57 -27.58 -12.29 7.77
CA LEU A 57 -26.89 -11.02 8.00
C LEU A 57 -25.42 -11.26 8.36
N SER A 58 -25.17 -12.08 9.38
CA SER A 58 -23.81 -12.33 9.87
C SER A 58 -23.24 -13.63 9.29
N PRO A 59 -21.96 -13.64 8.86
CA PRO A 59 -21.29 -14.87 8.41
C PRO A 59 -20.96 -15.79 9.60
N PHE A 60 -21.00 -15.24 10.81
CA PHE A 60 -20.79 -15.95 12.07
C PHE A 60 -22.09 -16.52 12.65
N ALA A 61 -23.26 -16.17 12.08
CA ALA A 61 -24.53 -16.77 12.47
C ALA A 61 -24.62 -18.25 12.06
N ARG A 62 -25.34 -19.05 12.84
CA ARG A 62 -25.51 -20.50 12.60
C ARG A 62 -26.23 -20.73 11.27
N SER A 63 -25.58 -21.48 10.38
CA SER A 63 -26.16 -21.84 9.09
C SER A 63 -27.49 -22.59 9.26
N ALA A 64 -28.50 -22.18 8.49
CA ALA A 64 -29.79 -22.86 8.41
C ALA A 64 -29.73 -24.19 7.63
N TYR A 65 -28.61 -24.45 6.94
CA TYR A 65 -28.43 -25.60 6.02
C TYR A 65 -27.28 -26.53 6.44
N ALA A 66 -26.75 -26.37 7.65
CA ALA A 66 -25.70 -27.22 8.19
C ALA A 66 -26.14 -27.79 9.55
N ASP A 67 -25.44 -28.83 10.00
CA ASP A 67 -25.62 -29.36 11.35
C ASP A 67 -25.48 -28.23 12.37
N SER A 68 -26.27 -28.32 13.44
CA SER A 68 -26.33 -27.28 14.47
C SER A 68 -24.92 -26.97 14.99
N ASN A 69 -24.51 -25.70 14.87
CA ASN A 69 -23.24 -25.07 15.28
C ASN A 69 -22.25 -24.69 14.16
N VAL A 70 -22.53 -24.99 12.88
CA VAL A 70 -21.66 -24.51 11.79
C VAL A 70 -22.01 -23.06 11.39
N PRO A 71 -21.05 -22.13 11.34
CA PRO A 71 -21.30 -20.77 10.85
C PRO A 71 -21.66 -20.72 9.36
N THR A 72 -22.37 -19.67 8.96
CA THR A 72 -22.71 -19.37 7.56
C THR A 72 -21.45 -19.27 6.69
N GLY A 73 -20.39 -18.64 7.19
CA GLY A 73 -19.12 -18.41 6.51
C GLY A 73 -19.20 -17.34 5.43
N PHE A 74 -18.07 -17.11 4.74
CA PHE A 74 -17.99 -16.22 3.59
C PHE A 74 -17.89 -17.03 2.28
N PRO A 75 -18.55 -16.60 1.20
CA PRO A 75 -18.32 -17.20 -0.11
C PRO A 75 -16.87 -16.90 -0.54
N ARG A 76 -16.27 -17.82 -1.28
CA ARG A 76 -14.94 -17.60 -1.86
C ARG A 76 -15.05 -16.71 -3.10
N SER A 77 -14.06 -15.84 -3.25
CA SER A 77 -13.85 -15.02 -4.43
C SER A 77 -13.66 -15.93 -5.68
N PRO A 78 -14.49 -15.81 -6.73
CA PRO A 78 -14.34 -16.63 -7.93
C PRO A 78 -13.03 -16.34 -8.67
N LEU A 79 -12.23 -17.37 -8.96
CA LEU A 79 -10.96 -17.21 -9.68
C LEU A 79 -11.12 -17.27 -11.21
N PHE A 80 -12.33 -17.40 -11.76
CA PHE A 80 -12.56 -17.39 -13.22
C PHE A 80 -11.61 -18.30 -14.04
N ASN A 81 -11.23 -19.46 -13.47
CA ASN A 81 -10.25 -20.41 -14.02
C ASN A 81 -8.83 -19.87 -14.24
N VAL A 82 -8.51 -18.67 -13.73
CA VAL A 82 -7.15 -18.11 -13.69
C VAL A 82 -6.25 -19.02 -12.85
N GLN A 83 -5.10 -19.34 -13.40
CA GLN A 83 -4.06 -20.10 -12.73
C GLN A 83 -3.10 -19.16 -12.00
N ALA A 84 -2.51 -19.62 -10.90
CA ALA A 84 -1.44 -18.89 -10.25
C ALA A 84 -0.17 -18.93 -11.13
N PHE A 85 0.68 -17.92 -10.97
CA PHE A 85 2.01 -17.83 -11.59
C PHE A 85 2.00 -17.79 -13.12
N THR A 86 0.89 -17.36 -13.74
CA THR A 86 0.78 -17.21 -15.20
C THR A 86 0.95 -15.78 -15.71
N GLN A 87 1.21 -14.83 -14.82
CA GLN A 87 1.48 -13.44 -15.17
C GLN A 87 2.76 -12.94 -14.49
N PRO A 88 3.53 -12.08 -15.17
CA PRO A 88 4.68 -11.44 -14.54
C PRO A 88 4.20 -10.46 -13.48
N MET A 89 4.98 -10.34 -12.40
CA MET A 89 4.76 -9.37 -11.34
C MET A 89 5.22 -8.00 -11.86
N PRO A 90 4.32 -7.02 -11.97
CA PRO A 90 4.76 -5.70 -12.33
C PRO A 90 5.53 -5.06 -11.17
N ARG A 91 6.65 -4.41 -11.49
CA ARG A 91 7.29 -3.47 -10.57
C ARG A 91 6.41 -2.25 -10.34
N PHE A 92 6.69 -1.55 -9.25
CA PHE A 92 6.06 -0.27 -8.98
C PHE A 92 6.31 0.74 -10.11
N ASP A 93 5.35 1.64 -10.29
CA ASP A 93 5.39 2.72 -11.25
C ASP A 93 6.04 3.96 -10.60
N VAL A 94 7.23 4.31 -11.06
CA VAL A 94 8.11 5.31 -10.45
C VAL A 94 7.60 6.71 -10.78
N LEU A 95 7.33 7.47 -9.73
CA LEU A 95 6.86 8.84 -9.81
C LEU A 95 7.95 9.77 -10.33
N GLN A 96 7.52 10.69 -11.18
CA GLN A 96 8.41 11.69 -11.73
C GLN A 96 8.79 12.73 -10.67
N ARG A 97 10.08 13.06 -10.64
CA ARG A 97 10.64 14.16 -9.85
C ARG A 97 10.74 15.39 -10.74
N ASN A 98 10.03 16.45 -10.39
CA ASN A 98 9.93 17.68 -11.17
C ASN A 98 10.63 18.85 -10.44
N PRO A 99 11.04 19.91 -11.17
CA PRO A 99 11.40 21.15 -10.51
C PRO A 99 10.15 21.76 -9.85
N VAL A 100 10.31 22.39 -8.69
CA VAL A 100 9.18 23.00 -7.94
C VAL A 100 8.45 24.07 -8.77
N SER A 101 9.13 24.72 -9.70
CA SER A 101 8.54 25.67 -10.65
C SER A 101 7.54 25.04 -11.63
N ALA A 102 7.46 23.72 -11.73
CA ALA A 102 6.42 23.03 -12.50
C ALA A 102 5.04 23.11 -11.85
N LEU A 103 4.97 23.37 -10.54
CA LEU A 103 3.72 23.44 -9.80
C LEU A 103 2.96 24.73 -10.11
N ASN A 104 1.68 24.57 -10.45
CA ASN A 104 0.75 25.67 -10.63
C ASN A 104 -0.56 25.39 -9.86
N PRO A 105 -0.97 26.26 -8.92
CA PRO A 105 -0.27 27.46 -8.45
C PRO A 105 1.06 27.13 -7.76
N ALA A 106 1.96 28.10 -7.67
CA ALA A 106 3.22 27.93 -6.93
C ALA A 106 2.93 27.60 -5.45
N PRO A 107 3.74 26.74 -4.81
CA PRO A 107 3.49 26.34 -3.43
C PRO A 107 3.80 27.47 -2.45
N LEU A 108 3.08 27.48 -1.34
CA LEU A 108 3.19 28.53 -0.32
C LEU A 108 3.38 27.92 1.07
N ALA A 109 4.13 28.63 1.91
CA ALA A 109 4.32 28.23 3.30
C ALA A 109 2.96 28.17 4.05
N GLN A 110 2.08 29.12 3.76
CA GLN A 110 0.71 29.19 4.25
C GLN A 110 -0.26 29.17 3.09
N VAL A 111 -1.41 28.53 3.30
CA VAL A 111 -2.50 28.46 2.33
C VAL A 111 -2.92 29.86 1.89
N ASP A 112 -3.05 30.08 0.58
CA ASP A 112 -3.62 31.30 0.02
C ASP A 112 -5.15 31.22 0.00
N GLU A 113 -5.78 31.85 1.00
CA GLU A 113 -7.24 31.89 1.13
C GLU A 113 -7.93 32.77 0.07
N THR A 114 -7.18 33.55 -0.71
CA THR A 114 -7.73 34.36 -1.81
C THR A 114 -7.94 33.54 -3.08
N GLN A 115 -7.19 32.44 -3.23
CA GLN A 115 -7.34 31.50 -4.35
C GLN A 115 -8.49 30.53 -4.08
N ARG A 116 -9.65 30.90 -4.61
CA ARG A 116 -10.88 30.15 -4.46
C ARG A 116 -11.43 29.70 -5.81
N HIS A 117 -12.09 28.55 -5.84
CA HIS A 117 -12.85 28.06 -6.98
C HIS A 117 -14.30 27.81 -6.58
N VAL A 118 -15.18 27.75 -7.58
CA VAL A 118 -16.58 27.37 -7.39
C VAL A 118 -16.63 25.89 -7.03
N LEU A 119 -17.23 25.57 -5.89
CA LEU A 119 -17.37 24.19 -5.43
C LEU A 119 -18.45 23.46 -6.22
N ASP A 120 -18.25 22.17 -6.45
CA ASP A 120 -19.26 21.34 -7.09
C ASP A 120 -20.44 21.10 -6.13
N PRO A 121 -21.70 21.42 -6.51
CA PRO A 121 -22.87 21.24 -5.63
C PRO A 121 -23.19 19.79 -5.24
N ARG A 122 -22.51 18.80 -5.82
CA ARG A 122 -22.63 17.39 -5.42
C ARG A 122 -21.84 17.06 -4.16
N LEU A 123 -20.88 17.92 -3.78
CA LEU A 123 -20.18 17.82 -2.50
C LEU A 123 -21.16 18.07 -1.35
N GLU A 124 -20.98 17.35 -0.24
CA GLU A 124 -21.90 17.42 0.88
C GLU A 124 -21.90 18.81 1.53
N GLY A 125 -23.09 19.41 1.66
CA GLY A 125 -23.27 20.72 2.29
C GLY A 125 -22.96 21.92 1.39
N VAL A 126 -22.57 21.71 0.12
CA VAL A 126 -22.28 22.77 -0.84
C VAL A 126 -23.57 23.24 -1.54
N ARG A 127 -23.77 24.56 -1.61
CA ARG A 127 -24.85 25.19 -2.39
C ARG A 127 -24.31 25.75 -3.71
N PRO A 128 -25.13 25.84 -4.77
CA PRO A 128 -24.72 26.47 -6.02
C PRO A 128 -24.18 27.90 -5.81
N GLY A 129 -22.96 28.14 -6.28
CA GLY A 129 -22.26 29.43 -6.13
C GLY A 129 -21.36 29.52 -4.90
N ASP A 130 -21.38 28.55 -4.00
CA ASP A 130 -20.40 28.47 -2.90
C ASP A 130 -18.98 28.33 -3.49
N THR A 131 -18.02 28.96 -2.82
CA THR A 131 -16.60 28.89 -3.21
C THR A 131 -15.75 28.35 -2.07
N GLY A 132 -14.69 27.62 -2.41
CA GLY A 132 -13.74 27.04 -1.46
C GLY A 132 -12.30 27.18 -1.93
N PRO A 133 -11.32 26.90 -1.07
CA PRO A 133 -9.90 27.06 -1.39
C PRO A 133 -9.44 26.00 -2.39
N ASN A 134 -8.43 26.33 -3.20
CA ASN A 134 -7.78 25.37 -4.10
C ASN A 134 -6.94 24.34 -3.33
N GLU A 135 -6.19 24.79 -2.33
CA GLU A 135 -5.43 23.94 -1.42
C GLU A 135 -6.32 23.56 -0.22
N GLY A 136 -6.45 22.26 0.05
CA GLY A 136 -7.31 21.71 1.09
C GLY A 136 -6.66 21.63 2.47
N ARG A 137 -5.41 22.05 2.62
CA ARG A 137 -4.78 22.21 3.94
C ARG A 137 -5.56 23.25 4.76
N PRO A 138 -5.80 23.02 6.06
CA PRO A 138 -6.48 24.02 6.85
C PRO A 138 -5.68 25.34 6.86
N PRO A 139 -6.33 26.51 6.82
CA PRO A 139 -5.62 27.78 6.71
C PRO A 139 -5.02 28.25 8.04
N GLY A 140 -4.20 29.29 7.96
CA GLY A 140 -3.65 30.00 9.11
C GLY A 140 -2.28 29.49 9.59
N PRO A 141 -1.65 30.22 10.53
CA PRO A 141 -0.26 30.01 10.90
C PRO A 141 0.02 28.67 11.61
N ILE A 142 -1.00 28.06 12.24
CA ILE A 142 -0.87 26.76 12.92
C ILE A 142 -0.66 25.62 11.91
N TRP A 143 -1.18 25.77 10.69
CA TRP A 143 -1.08 24.80 9.61
C TRP A 143 -0.06 25.20 8.55
N ALA A 144 0.69 26.27 8.80
CA ALA A 144 1.81 26.67 7.95
C ALA A 144 2.87 25.55 7.92
N HIS A 145 3.54 25.40 6.78
CA HIS A 145 4.64 24.45 6.65
C HIS A 145 5.75 24.82 7.63
N GLN A 146 6.04 23.90 8.54
CA GLN A 146 7.09 24.07 9.52
C GLN A 146 8.45 24.06 8.83
N GLU A 147 9.32 24.99 9.23
CA GLU A 147 10.68 25.11 8.68
C GLU A 147 10.76 25.30 7.15
N PHE A 148 9.69 25.78 6.50
CA PHE A 148 9.62 25.96 5.04
C PHE A 148 10.77 26.80 4.47
N THR A 149 11.18 27.86 5.18
CA THR A 149 12.33 28.70 4.78
C THR A 149 13.67 28.00 4.96
N ARG A 150 13.80 27.11 5.96
CA ARG A 150 15.04 26.37 6.21
C ARG A 150 15.23 25.22 5.23
N PHE A 151 14.12 24.55 4.90
CA PHE A 151 14.09 23.42 3.98
C PHE A 151 13.25 23.79 2.76
N PRO A 152 13.65 24.80 1.96
CA PRO A 152 12.88 25.17 0.78
C PRO A 152 12.77 23.94 -0.13
N PRO A 153 11.57 23.58 -0.61
CA PRO A 153 11.42 22.47 -1.53
C PRO A 153 12.31 22.65 -2.75
N VAL A 154 13.01 21.58 -3.14
CA VAL A 154 13.88 21.57 -4.33
C VAL A 154 13.34 20.66 -5.42
N VAL A 155 12.53 19.66 -5.04
CA VAL A 155 11.84 18.75 -5.94
C VAL A 155 10.35 18.81 -5.64
N SER A 156 9.52 18.82 -6.69
CA SER A 156 8.10 18.51 -6.57
C SER A 156 7.80 17.11 -7.09
N ILE A 157 6.84 16.45 -6.46
CA ILE A 157 6.25 15.20 -6.93
C ILE A 157 4.74 15.41 -6.95
N GLU A 158 4.15 15.26 -8.12
CA GLU A 158 2.70 15.43 -8.31
C GLU A 158 2.03 14.07 -8.36
N MET A 159 0.90 13.98 -7.67
CA MET A 159 0.09 12.79 -7.60
C MET A 159 -1.37 13.16 -7.67
N THR A 160 -2.16 12.34 -8.37
CA THR A 160 -3.61 12.37 -8.25
C THR A 160 -4.09 11.13 -7.49
N THR A 161 -5.22 11.24 -6.79
CA THR A 161 -6.01 10.06 -6.44
C THR A 161 -7.25 10.07 -7.32
N GLU A 162 -7.49 8.97 -8.03
CA GLU A 162 -8.60 8.85 -8.98
C GLU A 162 -9.17 7.44 -9.01
N GLY A 163 -10.32 7.32 -9.68
CA GLY A 163 -10.85 6.02 -10.08
C GLY A 163 -9.94 5.26 -11.02
N ALA A 164 -9.84 3.94 -10.84
CA ALA A 164 -9.01 3.09 -11.66
C ALA A 164 -9.36 3.19 -13.16
N LYS A 165 -8.32 3.38 -13.98
CA LYS A 165 -8.32 3.49 -15.44
C LYS A 165 -7.10 2.74 -15.99
N ALA A 166 -7.08 2.55 -17.30
CA ALA A 166 -5.96 1.89 -17.94
C ALA A 166 -4.67 2.73 -17.82
N ASN A 167 -3.55 2.10 -17.44
CA ASN A 167 -2.25 2.76 -17.42
C ASN A 167 -1.64 2.77 -18.82
N THR A 168 -1.57 3.93 -19.44
CA THR A 168 -0.93 4.10 -20.76
C THR A 168 0.51 4.62 -20.66
N VAL A 169 0.97 4.96 -19.44
CA VAL A 169 2.31 5.50 -19.18
C VAL A 169 2.86 4.82 -17.94
N TYR A 170 3.38 3.61 -18.12
CA TYR A 170 4.00 2.84 -17.04
C TYR A 170 5.51 3.05 -17.03
N ASN A 171 6.06 3.46 -15.89
CA ASN A 171 7.49 3.66 -15.69
C ASN A 171 8.02 2.72 -14.59
N PRO A 172 8.53 1.51 -14.92
CA PRO A 172 9.12 0.61 -13.93
C PRO A 172 10.48 1.08 -13.40
N GLY A 173 11.04 2.18 -13.92
CA GLY A 173 12.36 2.69 -13.56
C GLY A 173 13.55 1.83 -14.05
N VAL A 174 13.27 0.76 -14.79
CA VAL A 174 14.22 -0.22 -15.36
C VAL A 174 13.80 -0.65 -16.76
N THR A 175 14.68 -1.33 -17.50
CA THR A 175 14.33 -1.94 -18.79
C THR A 175 13.45 -3.19 -18.60
N SER A 176 12.80 -3.66 -19.67
CA SER A 176 11.91 -4.84 -19.62
C SER A 176 12.60 -6.10 -19.10
N ASN A 177 13.89 -6.27 -19.36
CA ASN A 177 14.66 -7.45 -18.89
C ASN A 177 14.71 -7.52 -17.36
N PHE A 178 14.73 -6.39 -16.66
CA PHE A 178 14.66 -6.35 -15.19
C PHE A 178 13.23 -6.31 -14.65
N ASN A 179 12.23 -6.34 -15.53
CA ASN A 179 10.80 -6.29 -15.21
C ASN A 179 10.05 -7.50 -15.81
N SER A 180 10.70 -8.67 -15.80
CA SER A 180 10.13 -9.94 -16.26
C SER A 180 9.47 -9.88 -17.66
N GLY A 181 10.14 -9.19 -18.59
CA GLY A 181 9.71 -9.08 -19.98
C GLY A 181 8.52 -8.15 -20.23
N ILE A 182 7.99 -7.50 -19.18
CA ILE A 182 6.85 -6.59 -19.32
C ILE A 182 7.17 -5.42 -20.26
N ASN A 183 6.33 -5.22 -21.27
CA ASN A 183 6.40 -4.06 -22.15
C ASN A 183 5.78 -2.83 -21.49
N ALA A 184 6.61 -1.88 -21.08
CA ALA A 184 6.17 -0.65 -20.41
C ALA A 184 5.33 0.29 -21.30
N SER A 185 5.40 0.15 -22.63
CA SER A 185 4.58 0.89 -23.57
C SER A 185 3.20 0.27 -23.81
N ALA A 186 2.95 -0.95 -23.33
CA ALA A 186 1.65 -1.58 -23.43
C ALA A 186 0.70 -1.04 -22.35
N SER A 187 -0.57 -0.88 -22.72
CA SER A 187 -1.60 -0.42 -21.78
C SER A 187 -1.90 -1.49 -20.72
N PHE A 188 -1.85 -1.10 -19.44
CA PHE A 188 -2.27 -1.96 -18.33
C PHE A 188 -3.72 -1.72 -18.00
N ARG A 189 -4.53 -2.77 -18.07
CA ARG A 189 -5.90 -2.73 -17.55
C ARG A 189 -5.87 -2.74 -16.01
N PRO A 190 -6.80 -2.05 -15.32
CA PRO A 190 -6.93 -2.11 -13.86
C PRO A 190 -7.55 -3.44 -13.41
N THR A 191 -6.79 -4.52 -13.55
CA THR A 191 -7.16 -5.90 -13.22
C THR A 191 -6.08 -6.54 -12.35
N PHE A 192 -6.44 -7.34 -11.35
CA PHE A 192 -5.45 -8.11 -10.57
C PHE A 192 -4.82 -9.28 -11.36
N HIS A 193 -5.42 -9.70 -12.47
CA HIS A 193 -4.89 -10.63 -13.46
C HIS A 193 -5.56 -10.39 -14.82
N PRO A 194 -4.89 -10.54 -15.98
CA PRO A 194 -5.51 -10.34 -17.31
C PRO A 194 -6.80 -11.13 -17.55
N GLY A 195 -6.93 -12.29 -16.90
CA GLY A 195 -8.11 -13.16 -16.93
C GLY A 195 -9.21 -12.78 -15.92
N PHE A 196 -9.01 -11.76 -15.08
CA PHE A 196 -10.02 -11.25 -14.17
C PHE A 196 -10.80 -10.06 -14.76
N PRO A 197 -12.02 -9.81 -14.24
CA PRO A 197 -12.77 -8.60 -14.57
C PRO A 197 -12.02 -7.31 -14.22
N ASP A 198 -12.24 -6.31 -15.07
CA ASP A 198 -11.79 -4.93 -14.83
C ASP A 198 -12.50 -4.35 -13.61
N GLN A 199 -11.77 -3.67 -12.72
CA GLN A 199 -12.36 -3.12 -11.50
C GLN A 199 -13.12 -1.81 -11.72
N GLY A 200 -12.81 -1.08 -12.80
CA GLY A 200 -13.41 0.20 -13.12
C GLY A 200 -13.18 1.32 -12.07
N PRO A 201 -13.65 2.53 -12.35
CA PRO A 201 -13.29 3.74 -11.59
C PRO A 201 -14.00 3.87 -10.23
N LEU A 202 -15.01 3.04 -9.94
CA LEU A 202 -15.78 3.13 -8.70
C LEU A 202 -15.34 2.10 -7.66
N ALA A 203 -15.02 0.87 -8.09
CA ALA A 203 -14.64 -0.18 -7.15
C ALA A 203 -13.21 0.01 -6.63
N MET A 204 -12.30 0.45 -7.51
CA MET A 204 -10.88 0.60 -7.23
C MET A 204 -10.44 2.05 -7.38
N TRP A 205 -9.77 2.58 -6.37
CA TRP A 205 -9.20 3.93 -6.32
C TRP A 205 -7.72 3.81 -6.01
N THR A 206 -6.89 4.41 -6.83
CA THR A 206 -5.43 4.34 -6.67
C THR A 206 -4.80 5.70 -6.93
N PHE A 207 -3.54 5.80 -6.53
CA PHE A 207 -2.66 6.85 -6.96
C PHE A 207 -2.50 6.84 -8.49
N ASN A 208 -2.68 8.00 -9.12
CA ASN A 208 -2.86 8.27 -10.55
C ASN A 208 -4.00 7.50 -11.24
N GLY A 209 -4.90 6.87 -10.47
CA GLY A 209 -5.96 6.01 -11.00
C GLY A 209 -5.43 4.80 -11.78
N THR A 210 -4.16 4.42 -11.62
CA THR A 210 -3.59 3.30 -12.39
C THR A 210 -2.92 2.28 -11.49
N ILE A 211 -2.82 1.05 -12.00
CA ILE A 211 -1.89 0.03 -11.51
C ILE A 211 -0.70 -0.05 -12.49
N PRO A 212 0.49 -0.46 -12.07
CA PRO A 212 0.90 -0.94 -10.74
C PRO A 212 0.94 0.17 -9.65
N PRO A 213 1.12 -0.20 -8.36
CA PRO A 213 1.33 0.74 -7.26
C PRO A 213 2.47 1.73 -7.50
N LYS A 214 2.42 2.91 -6.86
CA LYS A 214 3.36 4.01 -7.12
C LYS A 214 4.57 4.00 -6.20
N LEU A 215 5.75 4.27 -6.77
CA LEU A 215 7.00 4.37 -6.03
C LEU A 215 7.54 5.80 -6.07
N MET A 216 7.72 6.38 -4.89
CA MET A 216 8.46 7.60 -4.69
C MET A 216 9.94 7.26 -4.41
N GLN A 217 10.88 7.92 -5.11
CA GLN A 217 12.31 7.81 -4.82
C GLN A 217 12.87 9.19 -4.46
N VAL A 218 13.45 9.33 -3.27
CA VAL A 218 14.11 10.58 -2.84
C VAL A 218 15.44 10.26 -2.16
N ARG A 219 16.16 11.29 -1.75
CA ARG A 219 17.37 11.16 -0.96
C ARG A 219 17.37 12.14 0.21
N TYR A 220 18.02 11.76 1.30
CA TYR A 220 18.19 12.64 2.47
C TYR A 220 18.74 14.01 2.08
N GLY A 221 18.41 15.06 2.82
CA GLY A 221 18.87 16.43 2.55
C GLY A 221 18.28 17.08 1.29
N GLU A 222 17.30 16.45 0.64
CA GLU A 222 16.60 16.98 -0.52
C GLU A 222 15.11 17.18 -0.18
N PRO A 223 14.70 18.39 0.27
CA PRO A 223 13.31 18.67 0.59
C PRO A 223 12.38 18.51 -0.62
N VAL A 224 11.31 17.77 -0.43
CA VAL A 224 10.28 17.47 -1.43
C VAL A 224 8.99 18.18 -1.09
N LEU A 225 8.35 18.75 -2.11
CA LEU A 225 6.94 19.10 -2.04
C LEU A 225 6.11 18.05 -2.77
N PHE A 226 5.29 17.31 -2.04
CA PHE A 226 4.37 16.34 -2.61
C PHE A 226 2.99 16.98 -2.78
N ARG A 227 2.62 17.32 -4.02
CA ARG A 227 1.29 17.84 -4.33
C ARG A 227 0.35 16.70 -4.63
N HIS A 228 -0.64 16.51 -3.76
CA HIS A 228 -1.64 15.47 -3.92
C HIS A 228 -3.00 16.07 -4.30
N SER A 229 -3.44 15.82 -5.52
CA SER A 229 -4.73 16.28 -6.05
C SER A 229 -5.81 15.20 -5.93
N ASN A 230 -6.99 15.56 -5.44
CA ASN A 230 -8.12 14.65 -5.32
C ASN A 230 -9.03 14.77 -6.54
N LEU A 231 -9.01 13.76 -7.42
CA LEU A 231 -9.88 13.69 -8.60
C LEU A 231 -10.91 12.55 -8.46
N LEU A 232 -11.23 12.14 -7.23
CA LEU A 232 -12.34 11.23 -6.99
C LEU A 232 -13.67 11.90 -7.34
N PRO A 233 -14.75 11.12 -7.52
CA PRO A 233 -16.06 11.70 -7.79
C PRO A 233 -16.53 12.69 -6.71
N PHE A 234 -17.11 13.81 -7.15
CA PHE A 234 -17.74 14.78 -6.24
C PHE A 234 -18.96 14.21 -5.51
N ASP A 235 -19.71 13.32 -6.15
CA ASP A 235 -20.84 12.63 -5.53
C ASP A 235 -20.34 11.45 -4.69
N VAL A 236 -20.50 11.56 -3.37
CA VAL A 236 -20.09 10.54 -2.39
C VAL A 236 -20.70 9.17 -2.66
N THR A 237 -21.83 9.10 -3.39
CA THR A 237 -22.47 7.84 -3.76
C THR A 237 -21.73 7.06 -4.85
N GLN A 238 -20.80 7.70 -5.55
CA GLN A 238 -19.97 7.11 -6.61
C GLN A 238 -18.70 6.46 -6.04
N ASN A 239 -18.88 5.54 -5.08
CA ASN A 239 -17.79 4.85 -4.38
C ASN A 239 -17.78 3.32 -4.56
N GLY A 240 -18.65 2.77 -5.40
CA GLY A 240 -18.73 1.32 -5.61
C GLY A 240 -19.17 0.53 -4.37
N GLY A 241 -19.75 1.21 -3.35
CA GLY A 241 -20.33 0.58 -2.16
C GLY A 241 -19.52 0.71 -0.87
N PHE A 242 -18.28 1.22 -0.92
CA PHE A 242 -17.44 1.46 0.27
C PHE A 242 -16.39 2.54 -0.01
N GLY A 243 -15.71 3.04 1.02
CA GLY A 243 -14.71 4.11 0.90
C GLY A 243 -15.30 5.52 0.88
N ARG A 244 -14.43 6.51 1.05
CA ARG A 244 -14.79 7.93 1.11
C ARG A 244 -13.93 8.75 0.16
N HIS A 245 -14.58 9.63 -0.59
CA HIS A 245 -13.94 10.51 -1.57
C HIS A 245 -13.16 11.68 -0.96
N THR A 246 -13.21 11.89 0.35
CA THR A 246 -12.33 12.83 1.08
C THR A 246 -11.10 12.06 1.54
N ILE A 247 -9.92 12.64 1.38
CA ILE A 247 -8.67 11.93 1.58
C ILE A 247 -7.72 12.73 2.47
N SER A 248 -6.84 12.03 3.18
CA SER A 248 -5.71 12.60 3.91
C SER A 248 -4.53 11.65 3.71
N THR A 249 -3.39 12.12 3.23
CA THR A 249 -2.25 11.23 2.94
C THR A 249 -1.24 11.27 4.07
N HIS A 250 -0.98 10.09 4.64
CA HIS A 250 0.08 9.89 5.61
C HIS A 250 1.31 9.33 4.91
N GLU A 251 2.45 9.96 5.15
CA GLU A 251 3.76 9.41 4.81
C GLU A 251 4.34 8.73 6.05
N HIS A 252 4.35 7.40 6.02
CA HIS A 252 4.55 6.57 7.19
C HIS A 252 6.05 6.39 7.50
N ASN A 253 6.43 6.69 8.75
CA ASN A 253 7.78 6.89 9.28
C ASN A 253 8.41 8.27 9.01
N GLY A 254 7.64 9.20 8.44
CA GLY A 254 8.10 10.55 8.18
C GLY A 254 8.51 11.37 9.39
N HIS A 255 9.59 12.13 9.24
CA HIS A 255 10.02 13.15 10.20
C HIS A 255 9.78 14.55 9.60
N HIS A 256 8.51 14.93 9.49
CA HIS A 256 8.06 16.24 8.99
C HIS A 256 7.16 16.96 10.00
N GLY A 257 6.82 18.22 9.70
CA GLY A 257 5.85 18.98 10.50
C GLY A 257 4.50 18.26 10.55
N ALA A 258 3.79 18.38 11.67
CA ALA A 258 2.52 17.69 11.91
C ALA A 258 1.43 18.00 10.85
N GLU A 259 1.50 19.16 10.21
CA GLU A 259 0.65 19.55 9.10
C GLU A 259 0.90 18.72 7.82
N ASN A 260 2.01 18.00 7.72
CA ASN A 260 2.32 17.12 6.59
C ASN A 260 2.15 15.64 6.93
N ASP A 261 1.79 15.31 8.17
CA ASP A 261 1.75 13.93 8.65
C ASP A 261 0.51 13.15 8.18
N GLY A 262 -0.46 13.81 7.55
CA GLY A 262 -1.71 13.14 7.18
C GLY A 262 -2.65 12.94 8.37
N PHE A 263 -2.69 13.92 9.27
CA PHE A 263 -3.66 13.92 10.37
C PHE A 263 -5.07 13.64 9.83
N THR A 264 -5.76 12.69 10.47
CA THR A 264 -7.06 12.18 9.98
C THR A 264 -8.15 13.26 9.84
N GLY A 265 -8.05 14.35 10.59
CA GLY A 265 -8.97 15.49 10.53
C GLY A 265 -8.58 16.60 9.55
N ALA A 266 -7.39 16.53 8.94
CA ALA A 266 -6.91 17.47 7.91
C ALA A 266 -7.10 16.88 6.50
N PHE A 267 -8.31 16.40 6.21
CA PHE A 267 -8.65 15.83 4.91
C PHE A 267 -9.08 16.90 3.92
N PHE A 268 -8.98 16.60 2.63
CA PHE A 268 -9.37 17.49 1.54
C PHE A 268 -10.33 16.82 0.55
N PHE A 269 -11.12 17.65 -0.13
CA PHE A 269 -12.24 17.23 -0.95
C PHE A 269 -11.85 17.02 -2.42
N PRO A 270 -12.66 16.29 -3.19
CA PRO A 270 -12.56 16.27 -4.65
C PRO A 270 -12.47 17.69 -5.23
N GLY A 271 -11.57 17.88 -6.20
CA GLY A 271 -11.29 19.18 -6.82
C GLY A 271 -10.24 20.03 -6.10
N GLN A 272 -9.81 19.62 -4.91
CA GLN A 272 -8.71 20.26 -4.17
C GLN A 272 -7.39 19.50 -4.33
N PHE A 273 -6.29 20.19 -4.08
CA PHE A 273 -5.00 19.56 -3.82
C PHE A 273 -4.53 19.83 -2.39
N TYR A 274 -3.56 19.06 -1.90
CA TYR A 274 -2.84 19.32 -0.67
C TYR A 274 -1.35 19.27 -0.95
N ASP A 275 -0.61 20.31 -0.58
CA ASP A 275 0.84 20.31 -0.64
C ASP A 275 1.38 19.76 0.67
N TYR A 276 2.13 18.67 0.60
CA TYR A 276 2.83 18.09 1.73
C TYR A 276 4.32 18.44 1.63
N HIS A 277 4.84 19.13 2.65
CA HIS A 277 6.24 19.52 2.71
C HIS A 277 7.06 18.47 3.48
N TYR A 278 7.83 17.68 2.75
CA TYR A 278 8.70 16.66 3.32
C TYR A 278 10.15 17.17 3.30
N PRO A 279 10.77 17.51 4.44
CA PRO A 279 12.13 18.05 4.47
C PRO A 279 13.19 16.97 4.21
N ILE A 280 12.83 15.69 4.38
CA ILE A 280 13.68 14.50 4.19
C ILE A 280 15.05 14.66 4.90
N VAL A 281 15.01 14.90 6.20
CA VAL A 281 16.20 15.14 7.04
C VAL A 281 16.54 13.91 7.88
N LEU A 282 17.81 13.79 8.27
CA LEU A 282 18.20 12.86 9.33
C LEU A 282 17.67 13.38 10.67
N ALA A 283 17.19 12.48 11.52
CA ALA A 283 16.79 12.84 12.87
C ALA A 283 17.98 13.43 13.65
N GLY A 284 17.69 14.26 14.66
CA GLY A 284 18.74 14.89 15.46
C GLY A 284 19.56 15.97 14.74
N TRP A 285 19.18 16.44 13.54
CA TRP A 285 19.93 17.46 12.78
C TRP A 285 20.22 18.77 13.53
N ARG A 286 19.51 19.07 14.62
CA ARG A 286 19.77 20.23 15.50
C ARG A 286 20.70 19.93 16.68
N THR A 287 20.93 18.67 17.00
CA THR A 287 21.59 18.23 18.25
C THR A 287 22.80 17.33 18.00
N ILE A 288 22.82 16.58 16.91
CA ILE A 288 23.84 15.60 16.54
C ILE A 288 24.42 15.96 15.18
N ASN A 289 25.75 15.92 15.06
CA ASN A 289 26.47 16.21 13.82
C ASN A 289 26.02 17.53 13.17
N THR A 290 25.77 18.58 13.96
CA THR A 290 25.24 19.86 13.49
C THR A 290 26.16 20.57 12.49
N GLY A 291 27.46 20.28 12.54
CA GLY A 291 28.47 20.75 11.59
C GLY A 291 28.59 19.93 10.30
N ALA A 292 27.76 18.89 10.11
CA ALA A 292 27.79 18.01 8.93
C ALA A 292 29.19 17.44 8.63
N THR A 293 29.89 16.94 9.64
CA THR A 293 31.26 16.42 9.53
C THR A 293 31.32 14.91 9.36
N ASP A 294 30.30 14.17 9.79
CA ASP A 294 30.26 12.71 9.67
C ASP A 294 29.94 12.28 8.22
N PRO A 295 30.83 11.53 7.53
CA PRO A 295 30.62 11.11 6.15
C PRO A 295 29.50 10.06 5.97
N LYS A 296 29.00 9.45 7.05
CA LYS A 296 27.84 8.53 7.03
C LYS A 296 26.52 9.29 7.04
N ALA A 297 26.50 10.49 7.62
CA ALA A 297 25.38 11.41 7.56
C ALA A 297 25.52 12.28 6.30
N ALA A 298 25.22 11.71 5.14
CA ALA A 298 25.38 12.37 3.85
C ALA A 298 24.28 12.00 2.86
N THR A 299 24.08 12.87 1.87
CA THR A 299 23.18 12.65 0.74
C THR A 299 23.96 12.20 -0.50
N PRO A 300 23.44 11.25 -1.30
CA PRO A 300 23.93 10.98 -2.65
C PRO A 300 23.94 12.23 -3.54
N ASP A 301 25.06 12.53 -4.19
CA ASP A 301 25.06 13.50 -5.29
C ASP A 301 24.66 12.84 -6.62
N ASN A 302 24.48 13.65 -7.67
CA ASN A 302 24.10 13.16 -9.00
C ASN A 302 25.29 12.60 -9.82
N SER A 303 26.51 12.64 -9.29
CA SER A 303 27.77 12.21 -9.90
C SER A 303 28.39 10.95 -9.26
N GLY A 304 27.70 10.32 -8.30
CA GLY A 304 28.17 9.13 -7.59
C GLY A 304 29.00 9.43 -6.32
N GLY A 305 29.22 10.69 -6.00
CA GLY A 305 29.76 11.14 -4.72
C GLY A 305 28.66 11.41 -3.69
N LYS A 306 29.02 12.05 -2.58
CA LYS A 306 28.12 12.38 -1.47
C LYS A 306 28.41 13.74 -0.87
N ILE A 307 27.39 14.37 -0.29
CA ILE A 307 27.48 15.65 0.40
C ILE A 307 27.05 15.44 1.84
N ASN A 308 27.92 15.74 2.81
CA ASN A 308 27.57 15.60 4.22
C ASN A 308 26.42 16.54 4.60
N ILE A 309 25.53 16.05 5.45
CA ILE A 309 24.37 16.77 5.99
C ILE A 309 24.34 16.61 7.51
N PRO A 310 23.71 17.52 8.25
CA PRO A 310 23.57 17.38 9.69
C PRO A 310 22.58 16.27 10.06
N GLY A 311 22.74 15.73 11.27
CA GLY A 311 21.87 14.70 11.85
C GLY A 311 22.56 13.37 12.12
N ASP A 312 21.82 12.50 12.78
CA ASP A 312 22.29 11.19 13.23
C ASP A 312 22.13 10.15 12.13
N TRP A 313 23.25 9.58 11.67
CA TRP A 313 23.21 8.52 10.66
C TRP A 313 22.65 7.21 11.19
N HIS A 314 22.61 6.98 12.51
CA HIS A 314 21.99 5.79 13.09
C HIS A 314 20.47 5.74 12.86
N GLU A 315 19.86 6.90 12.60
CA GLU A 315 18.42 7.07 12.30
C GLU A 315 18.16 7.09 10.78
N THR A 316 19.05 6.50 10.00
CA THR A 316 18.89 6.39 8.54
C THR A 316 17.88 5.30 8.21
N MET A 317 16.81 5.71 7.54
CA MET A 317 15.73 4.86 7.05
C MET A 317 15.76 4.80 5.53
N SER A 318 15.38 3.66 4.95
CA SER A 318 15.46 3.44 3.50
C SER A 318 14.13 3.04 2.86
N THR A 319 13.20 2.46 3.62
CA THR A 319 11.93 1.92 3.08
C THR A 319 10.73 2.46 3.87
N HIS A 320 10.09 3.47 3.29
CA HIS A 320 8.85 4.09 3.75
C HIS A 320 7.70 3.73 2.80
N TRP A 321 6.51 4.21 3.12
CA TRP A 321 5.33 4.08 2.28
C TRP A 321 4.35 5.22 2.58
N PHE A 322 3.42 5.47 1.68
CA PHE A 322 2.40 6.49 1.87
C PHE A 322 1.03 5.94 1.50
N HIS A 323 0.01 6.37 2.22
CA HIS A 323 -1.33 5.83 2.09
C HIS A 323 -2.39 6.81 2.58
N ASP A 324 -3.65 6.54 2.21
CA ASP A 324 -4.77 7.31 2.77
C ASP A 324 -4.92 7.06 4.28
N HIS A 325 -5.30 8.10 5.00
CA HIS A 325 -5.42 8.18 6.44
C HIS A 325 -6.70 8.94 6.85
N MET A 326 -7.75 8.87 6.02
CA MET A 326 -9.03 9.53 6.26
C MET A 326 -9.73 9.01 7.52
N PHE A 327 -10.18 9.92 8.39
CA PHE A 327 -10.88 9.57 9.61
C PHE A 327 -12.05 8.61 9.36
N SER A 328 -12.06 7.46 10.06
CA SER A 328 -13.06 6.38 9.95
C SER A 328 -13.11 5.63 8.60
N PHE A 329 -12.30 6.00 7.61
CA PHE A 329 -12.32 5.40 6.26
C PHE A 329 -10.96 4.88 5.78
N THR A 330 -9.87 5.08 6.52
CA THR A 330 -8.51 4.57 6.22
C THR A 330 -8.51 3.15 5.67
N SER A 331 -9.10 2.19 6.37
CA SER A 331 -9.08 0.77 5.96
C SER A 331 -9.72 0.55 4.60
N GLN A 332 -10.89 1.14 4.36
CA GLN A 332 -11.62 1.05 3.09
C GLN A 332 -10.83 1.69 1.94
N ASN A 333 -10.29 2.86 2.19
CA ASN A 333 -9.57 3.68 1.23
C ASN A 333 -8.23 3.03 0.82
N VAL A 334 -7.46 2.52 1.79
CA VAL A 334 -6.25 1.71 1.54
C VAL A 334 -6.63 0.42 0.82
N TYR A 335 -7.74 -0.24 1.21
CA TYR A 335 -8.19 -1.46 0.56
C TYR A 335 -8.54 -1.26 -0.92
N LYS A 336 -9.10 -0.10 -1.30
CA LYS A 336 -9.33 0.28 -2.70
C LYS A 336 -8.05 0.39 -3.53
N GLY A 337 -6.89 0.61 -2.88
CA GLY A 337 -5.59 0.69 -3.53
C GLY A 337 -4.86 2.02 -3.34
N MET A 338 -5.28 2.86 -2.39
CA MET A 338 -4.60 4.12 -2.04
C MET A 338 -3.39 3.86 -1.13
N ALA A 339 -2.41 3.14 -1.65
CA ALA A 339 -1.12 2.86 -1.03
C ALA A 339 0.01 2.83 -2.07
N GLY A 340 1.15 3.42 -1.72
CA GLY A 340 2.37 3.47 -2.53
C GLY A 340 3.60 3.32 -1.64
N MET A 341 4.74 2.97 -2.23
CA MET A 341 6.01 2.84 -1.49
C MET A 341 6.89 4.06 -1.69
N PHE A 342 7.78 4.29 -0.73
CA PHE A 342 8.66 5.44 -0.71
C PHE A 342 10.08 4.99 -0.33
N ASN A 343 10.99 4.95 -1.30
CA ASN A 343 12.40 4.63 -1.06
C ASN A 343 13.19 5.92 -0.80
N ILE A 344 13.97 5.94 0.29
CA ILE A 344 14.84 7.05 0.67
C ILE A 344 16.30 6.57 0.59
N TYR A 345 17.12 7.28 -0.17
CA TYR A 345 18.54 6.95 -0.37
C TYR A 345 19.45 7.86 0.45
N SER A 346 20.57 7.31 0.92
CA SER A 346 21.50 7.96 1.83
C SER A 346 22.95 7.68 1.44
N ALA A 347 23.90 8.15 2.25
CA ALA A 347 25.29 7.77 2.12
C ALA A 347 25.51 6.25 2.25
N LEU A 348 24.77 5.63 3.18
CA LEU A 348 24.85 4.21 3.55
C LEU A 348 24.12 3.34 2.52
N ASP A 349 22.89 3.69 2.16
CA ASP A 349 22.11 3.04 1.12
C ASP A 349 22.07 3.94 -0.11
N ARG A 350 23.12 3.85 -0.94
CA ARG A 350 23.25 4.69 -2.14
C ARG A 350 22.27 4.32 -3.23
N GLY A 351 21.76 3.08 -3.23
CA GLY A 351 21.11 2.50 -4.41
C GLY A 351 22.06 2.46 -5.62
N ASN A 352 23.35 2.22 -5.40
CA ASN A 352 24.33 1.90 -6.44
C ASN A 352 25.40 0.99 -5.81
N GLU A 353 25.53 -0.24 -6.31
CA GLU A 353 26.35 -1.27 -5.69
C GLU A 353 27.84 -1.24 -6.10
N SER A 354 28.21 -0.41 -7.09
CA SER A 354 29.60 -0.30 -7.57
C SER A 354 30.42 0.74 -6.81
N ILE A 355 29.77 1.70 -6.14
CA ILE A 355 30.45 2.76 -5.37
C ILE A 355 31.04 2.17 -4.09
N ASN A 356 32.37 2.14 -3.99
CA ASN A 356 33.10 1.62 -2.84
C ASN A 356 33.97 2.72 -2.21
N ASP A 357 33.34 3.58 -1.40
CA ASP A 357 33.95 4.75 -0.76
C ASP A 357 34.15 4.59 0.76
N GLY A 358 33.98 3.36 1.26
CA GLY A 358 34.05 3.03 2.70
C GLY A 358 32.79 3.42 3.51
N VAL A 359 31.78 4.02 2.88
CA VAL A 359 30.52 4.42 3.53
C VAL A 359 29.32 3.66 2.95
N ASN A 360 29.23 3.58 1.62
CA ASN A 360 28.17 2.86 0.94
C ASN A 360 28.19 1.37 1.29
N LEU A 361 27.05 0.82 1.69
CA LEU A 361 26.88 -0.60 2.03
C LEU A 361 26.84 -1.51 0.81
N ARG A 362 26.67 -0.93 -0.39
CA ARG A 362 26.67 -1.67 -1.66
C ARG A 362 25.63 -2.79 -1.69
N LEU A 363 24.45 -2.49 -1.14
CA LEU A 363 23.29 -3.37 -1.18
C LEU A 363 22.91 -3.66 -2.65
N PRO A 364 22.35 -4.84 -2.96
CA PRO A 364 21.93 -5.16 -4.32
C PRO A 364 20.99 -4.08 -4.85
N SER A 365 21.37 -3.44 -5.96
CA SER A 365 20.58 -2.35 -6.54
C SER A 365 20.75 -2.20 -8.03
N GLY A 366 21.96 -2.41 -8.55
CA GLY A 366 22.34 -2.07 -9.91
C GLY A 366 23.29 -0.88 -9.98
N THR A 367 23.60 -0.46 -11.20
CA THR A 367 24.70 0.49 -11.49
C THR A 367 24.37 1.50 -12.59
N ALA A 368 23.17 1.44 -13.19
CA ALA A 368 22.79 2.31 -14.30
C ALA A 368 22.75 3.82 -13.95
N LYS A 369 22.42 4.16 -12.70
CA LYS A 369 22.28 5.51 -12.15
C LYS A 369 23.31 5.76 -11.06
N SER A 370 23.64 7.02 -10.77
CA SER A 370 24.53 7.38 -9.65
C SER A 370 23.95 7.05 -8.28
N TRP A 371 22.61 6.98 -8.16
CA TRP A 371 21.87 6.54 -6.99
C TRP A 371 20.48 6.03 -7.40
N GLY A 372 19.80 5.33 -6.50
CA GLY A 372 18.41 4.92 -6.71
C GLY A 372 18.19 3.93 -7.86
N ASN A 373 19.15 3.04 -8.12
CA ASN A 373 19.00 1.92 -9.04
C ASN A 373 17.96 0.93 -8.54
N LEU A 374 17.26 0.30 -9.48
CA LEU A 374 16.18 -0.64 -9.21
C LEU A 374 16.39 -1.99 -9.91
N GLU A 375 17.44 -2.18 -10.71
CA GLU A 375 17.72 -3.44 -11.43
C GLU A 375 17.64 -4.65 -10.48
N TYR A 376 18.22 -4.52 -9.28
CA TYR A 376 18.26 -5.59 -8.27
C TYR A 376 17.69 -5.18 -6.90
N ASP A 377 17.00 -4.04 -6.84
CA ASP A 377 16.25 -3.55 -5.68
C ASP A 377 14.75 -3.51 -6.04
N VAL A 378 13.96 -4.41 -5.44
CA VAL A 378 12.58 -4.70 -5.85
C VAL A 378 11.61 -4.44 -4.71
N ASN A 379 10.66 -3.54 -4.93
CA ASN A 379 9.56 -3.28 -4.01
C ASN A 379 8.44 -4.33 -4.14
N LEU A 380 8.03 -4.91 -3.00
CA LEU A 380 6.95 -5.89 -2.88
C LEU A 380 5.90 -5.39 -1.89
N MET A 381 4.71 -5.03 -2.36
CA MET A 381 3.56 -4.77 -1.48
C MET A 381 2.66 -5.99 -1.46
N LEU A 382 2.59 -6.63 -0.29
CA LEU A 382 1.72 -7.75 -0.01
C LEU A 382 0.35 -7.23 0.43
N ALA A 383 -0.70 -7.74 -0.19
CA ALA A 383 -2.06 -7.43 0.24
C ALA A 383 -2.98 -8.61 -0.08
N ASP A 384 -3.96 -8.86 0.78
CA ASP A 384 -5.08 -9.72 0.46
C ASP A 384 -6.25 -8.92 -0.10
N LYS A 385 -6.93 -9.48 -1.10
CA LYS A 385 -8.10 -8.92 -1.77
C LYS A 385 -9.22 -9.96 -1.81
N ALA A 386 -10.45 -9.51 -2.04
CA ALA A 386 -11.64 -10.32 -2.18
C ALA A 386 -12.60 -9.58 -3.12
N TRP A 387 -13.48 -10.33 -3.76
CA TRP A 387 -14.42 -9.76 -4.72
C TRP A 387 -15.76 -10.45 -4.69
N ASP A 388 -16.75 -9.78 -5.26
CA ASP A 388 -18.09 -10.30 -5.42
C ASP A 388 -18.18 -11.39 -6.51
N ALA A 389 -19.38 -11.94 -6.72
CA ALA A 389 -19.62 -12.94 -7.76
C ALA A 389 -19.29 -12.46 -9.20
N ASN A 390 -19.24 -11.14 -9.41
CA ASN A 390 -18.89 -10.51 -10.68
C ASN A 390 -17.39 -10.15 -10.79
N GLY A 391 -16.59 -10.45 -9.76
CA GLY A 391 -15.17 -10.14 -9.73
C GLY A 391 -14.83 -8.69 -9.37
N GLN A 392 -15.78 -7.92 -8.84
CA GLN A 392 -15.56 -6.55 -8.39
C GLN A 392 -15.10 -6.50 -6.94
N LEU A 393 -14.12 -5.64 -6.65
CA LEU A 393 -13.52 -5.50 -5.33
C LEU A 393 -14.59 -5.35 -4.24
N HIS A 394 -14.50 -6.19 -3.23
CA HIS A 394 -15.45 -6.26 -2.14
C HIS A 394 -14.74 -6.06 -0.80
N PHE A 395 -15.30 -5.19 0.02
CA PHE A 395 -14.83 -4.93 1.37
C PHE A 395 -16.01 -4.99 2.33
N ASP A 396 -15.78 -5.51 3.53
CA ASP A 396 -16.80 -5.61 4.57
C ASP A 396 -16.26 -5.11 5.90
N ILE A 397 -16.60 -3.87 6.26
CA ILE A 397 -16.18 -3.26 7.53
C ILE A 397 -16.95 -3.81 8.74
N PHE A 398 -18.04 -4.55 8.50
CA PHE A 398 -18.91 -5.01 9.58
C PHE A 398 -18.45 -6.31 10.21
N ASP A 399 -17.30 -6.83 9.79
CA ASP A 399 -16.47 -7.69 10.62
C ASP A 399 -15.76 -6.85 11.71
N THR A 400 -16.56 -6.20 12.57
CA THR A 400 -16.06 -5.21 13.53
C THR A 400 -15.34 -5.81 14.73
N GLU A 401 -15.54 -7.11 15.00
CA GLU A 401 -14.85 -7.79 16.11
C GLU A 401 -13.50 -8.36 15.69
N SER A 402 -13.39 -8.87 14.46
CA SER A 402 -12.16 -9.49 14.00
C SER A 402 -11.38 -8.62 13.02
N GLY A 403 -12.03 -7.89 12.12
CA GLY A 403 -11.35 -7.20 11.02
C GLY A 403 -11.46 -7.99 9.73
N PHE A 404 -11.22 -7.33 8.59
CA PHE A 404 -11.47 -7.91 7.28
C PHE A 404 -10.22 -8.61 6.74
N VAL A 405 -10.23 -9.94 6.76
CA VAL A 405 -9.21 -10.78 6.12
C VAL A 405 -9.75 -11.37 4.85
N ALA A 406 -9.14 -11.01 3.72
CA ALA A 406 -9.56 -11.39 2.38
C ALA A 406 -8.98 -12.76 1.96
N ASP A 407 -9.43 -13.31 0.83
CA ASP A 407 -9.10 -14.69 0.39
C ASP A 407 -8.22 -14.79 -0.86
N VAL A 408 -7.81 -13.67 -1.44
CA VAL A 408 -6.96 -13.62 -2.62
C VAL A 408 -5.66 -12.91 -2.31
N MET A 409 -4.56 -13.66 -2.27
CA MET A 409 -3.23 -13.10 -2.07
C MET A 409 -2.73 -12.37 -3.32
N THR A 410 -2.26 -11.13 -3.14
CA THR A 410 -1.66 -10.31 -4.20
C THR A 410 -0.28 -9.81 -3.81
N VAL A 411 0.58 -9.65 -4.81
CA VAL A 411 1.87 -8.95 -4.72
C VAL A 411 1.84 -7.84 -5.75
N ASN A 412 2.06 -6.60 -5.32
CA ASN A 412 1.97 -5.41 -6.18
C ASN A 412 0.62 -5.30 -6.90
N LEU A 413 -0.46 -5.71 -6.22
CA LEU A 413 -1.82 -5.81 -6.78
C LEU A 413 -1.96 -6.79 -7.96
N ALA A 414 -1.02 -7.73 -8.12
CA ALA A 414 -1.13 -8.84 -9.05
C ALA A 414 -1.44 -10.13 -8.27
N TYR A 415 -2.43 -10.90 -8.72
CA TYR A 415 -2.75 -12.21 -8.14
C TYR A 415 -1.62 -13.20 -8.42
N LYS A 416 -1.04 -13.77 -7.34
CA LYS A 416 0.04 -14.78 -7.31
C LYS A 416 0.93 -14.75 -8.56
N PRO A 417 1.72 -13.69 -8.79
CA PRO A 417 2.49 -13.53 -10.02
C PRO A 417 3.82 -14.29 -9.97
N PHE A 418 4.57 -14.32 -11.09
CA PHE A 418 5.98 -14.72 -11.13
C PHE A 418 6.90 -13.50 -11.32
N PHE A 419 8.17 -13.58 -10.91
CA PHE A 419 9.16 -12.54 -11.12
C PHE A 419 10.49 -13.16 -11.53
N GLU A 420 10.85 -13.01 -12.80
CA GLU A 420 12.12 -13.53 -13.34
C GLU A 420 13.34 -12.86 -12.68
N VAL A 421 14.29 -13.68 -12.26
CA VAL A 421 15.53 -13.26 -11.60
C VAL A 421 16.76 -13.78 -12.33
N GLU A 422 17.85 -13.03 -12.22
CA GLU A 422 19.18 -13.49 -12.63
C GLU A 422 19.86 -14.28 -11.49
N GLN A 423 20.85 -15.12 -11.82
CA GLN A 423 21.65 -15.90 -10.87
C GLN A 423 22.61 -15.03 -10.03
N ARG A 424 22.05 -14.17 -9.17
CA ARG A 424 22.77 -13.23 -8.33
C ARG A 424 21.96 -12.82 -7.11
N LYS A 425 22.50 -11.90 -6.30
CA LYS A 425 21.79 -11.29 -5.18
C LYS A 425 20.78 -10.25 -5.67
N TYR A 426 19.59 -10.29 -5.08
CA TYR A 426 18.54 -9.28 -5.18
C TYR A 426 18.14 -8.83 -3.78
N ARG A 427 17.75 -7.56 -3.68
CA ARG A 427 17.15 -6.95 -2.50
C ARG A 427 15.65 -6.84 -2.73
N PHE A 428 14.86 -7.24 -1.74
CA PHE A 428 13.40 -7.12 -1.75
C PHE A 428 12.93 -6.28 -0.57
N ARG A 429 12.29 -5.15 -0.87
CA ARG A 429 11.65 -4.25 0.09
C ARG A 429 10.19 -4.66 0.25
N ILE A 430 9.91 -5.46 1.27
CA ILE A 430 8.59 -6.05 1.52
C ILE A 430 7.80 -5.12 2.42
N LEU A 431 6.60 -4.75 2.00
CA LEU A 431 5.58 -4.04 2.77
C LEU A 431 4.37 -4.95 2.97
N ASN A 432 3.88 -5.04 4.20
CA ASN A 432 2.52 -5.52 4.45
C ASN A 432 1.52 -4.36 4.29
N GLY A 433 0.90 -4.29 3.11
CA GLY A 433 -0.16 -3.34 2.76
C GLY A 433 -1.58 -3.93 2.88
N ALA A 434 -1.74 -5.04 3.63
CA ALA A 434 -3.04 -5.60 3.94
C ALA A 434 -3.78 -4.76 4.99
N VAL A 435 -5.10 -4.96 5.13
CA VAL A 435 -5.91 -4.25 6.14
C VAL A 435 -5.89 -4.95 7.49
N SER A 436 -5.94 -6.28 7.51
CA SER A 436 -5.99 -7.07 8.76
C SER A 436 -5.07 -8.31 8.75
N ARG A 437 -4.47 -8.65 7.60
CA ARG A 437 -3.69 -9.89 7.47
C ARG A 437 -2.24 -9.69 7.88
N PHE A 438 -1.72 -10.66 8.63
CA PHE A 438 -0.31 -10.77 8.97
C PHE A 438 0.31 -11.86 8.09
N PHE A 439 1.62 -11.77 7.87
CA PHE A 439 2.36 -12.74 7.06
C PHE A 439 3.52 -13.35 7.84
N LYS A 440 3.89 -14.58 7.49
CA LYS A 440 5.16 -15.17 7.91
C LYS A 440 5.79 -15.86 6.71
N ILE A 441 6.92 -15.37 6.25
CA ILE A 441 7.42 -15.66 4.90
C ILE A 441 8.64 -16.60 4.96
N SER A 442 8.63 -17.63 4.12
CA SER A 442 9.75 -18.53 3.87
C SER A 442 9.95 -18.73 2.37
N LEU A 443 11.14 -19.18 1.96
CA LEU A 443 11.32 -19.79 0.64
C LEU A 443 10.84 -21.25 0.64
N SER A 444 10.36 -21.72 -0.50
CA SER A 444 9.75 -23.05 -0.67
C SER A 444 10.69 -24.23 -0.42
N ASP A 445 11.99 -23.99 -0.50
CA ASP A 445 13.07 -24.95 -0.26
C ASP A 445 13.78 -24.73 1.08
N ALA A 446 13.26 -23.81 1.92
CA ALA A 446 13.89 -23.35 3.16
C ALA A 446 15.31 -22.75 2.97
N SER A 447 15.63 -22.25 1.77
CA SER A 447 16.89 -21.53 1.53
C SER A 447 17.01 -20.29 2.43
N PRO A 448 18.24 -19.96 2.90
CA PRO A 448 18.46 -18.76 3.70
C PRO A 448 18.21 -17.48 2.91
N MET A 449 17.55 -16.54 3.57
CA MET A 449 17.39 -15.12 3.26
C MET A 449 18.20 -14.30 4.27
N ILE A 450 18.61 -13.09 3.91
CA ILE A 450 19.38 -12.20 4.78
C ILE A 450 18.54 -10.95 5.04
N GLN A 451 17.97 -10.80 6.23
CA GLN A 451 17.27 -9.59 6.63
C GLN A 451 18.27 -8.48 6.95
N ILE A 452 18.06 -7.29 6.39
CA ILE A 452 18.95 -6.14 6.54
C ILE A 452 18.25 -4.91 7.10
N ALA A 453 16.92 -4.87 7.11
CA ALA A 453 16.16 -3.75 7.67
C ALA A 453 14.82 -4.21 8.28
N ASN A 454 14.32 -3.42 9.24
CA ASN A 454 12.95 -3.48 9.75
C ASN A 454 12.33 -2.07 9.81
N ASP A 455 11.11 -1.93 9.33
CA ASP A 455 10.35 -0.67 9.26
C ASP A 455 11.14 0.48 8.63
N GLY A 456 11.98 0.15 7.65
CA GLY A 456 12.85 1.08 6.96
C GLY A 456 14.19 1.33 7.62
N ASN A 457 14.38 1.03 8.91
CA ASN A 457 15.68 1.16 9.58
C ASN A 457 16.62 0.01 9.22
N LEU A 458 17.84 0.32 8.81
CA LEU A 458 18.88 -0.70 8.64
C LEU A 458 19.20 -1.33 10.00
N LEU A 459 19.30 -2.67 10.03
CA LEU A 459 19.73 -3.39 11.21
C LEU A 459 21.22 -3.09 11.49
N PRO A 460 21.66 -3.09 12.77
CA PRO A 460 23.08 -2.93 13.10
C PRO A 460 23.99 -3.97 12.44
N ALA A 461 23.45 -5.16 12.16
CA ALA A 461 24.09 -6.22 11.40
C ALA A 461 23.04 -7.04 10.63
N PRO A 462 23.37 -7.62 9.47
CA PRO A 462 22.47 -8.49 8.73
C PRO A 462 22.16 -9.77 9.51
N VAL A 463 20.93 -10.26 9.41
CA VAL A 463 20.46 -11.48 10.09
C VAL A 463 20.05 -12.52 9.06
N THR A 464 20.76 -13.66 9.05
CA THR A 464 20.43 -14.79 8.16
C THR A 464 19.33 -15.64 8.76
N VAL A 465 18.23 -15.82 8.03
CA VAL A 465 17.06 -16.60 8.46
C VAL A 465 16.52 -17.44 7.32
N THR A 466 15.92 -18.58 7.62
CA THR A 466 15.17 -19.40 6.63
C THR A 466 13.68 -19.06 6.60
N THR A 467 13.20 -18.35 7.61
CA THR A 467 11.82 -17.87 7.74
C THR A 467 11.87 -16.53 8.46
N LEU A 468 11.20 -15.52 7.92
CA LEU A 468 11.10 -14.21 8.56
C LEU A 468 10.22 -14.30 9.81
N ASP A 469 10.39 -13.35 10.72
CA ASP A 469 9.42 -13.14 11.78
C ASP A 469 8.06 -12.71 11.21
N GLN A 470 7.07 -12.66 12.11
CA GLN A 470 5.73 -12.24 11.72
C GLN A 470 5.77 -10.79 11.23
N LEU A 471 5.30 -10.56 10.00
CA LEU A 471 5.16 -9.26 9.37
C LEU A 471 3.72 -8.77 9.56
N GLY A 472 3.53 -7.90 10.53
CA GLY A 472 2.29 -7.18 10.82
C GLY A 472 1.96 -6.10 9.80
N ILE A 473 0.75 -5.56 9.92
CA ILE A 473 0.25 -4.51 9.01
C ILE A 473 1.13 -3.27 9.15
N ALA A 474 1.45 -2.64 8.02
CA ALA A 474 2.37 -1.50 7.93
C ALA A 474 3.84 -1.81 8.22
N GLU A 475 4.20 -3.01 8.70
CA GLU A 475 5.60 -3.37 8.88
C GLU A 475 6.30 -3.56 7.53
N ARG A 476 7.61 -3.30 7.51
CA ARG A 476 8.45 -3.53 6.34
C ARG A 476 9.66 -4.37 6.70
N TYR A 477 9.98 -5.35 5.87
CA TYR A 477 11.25 -6.05 5.92
C TYR A 477 12.00 -5.85 4.62
N ASP A 478 13.29 -5.58 4.75
CA ASP A 478 14.20 -5.57 3.63
C ASP A 478 15.09 -6.79 3.72
N ILE A 479 15.10 -7.59 2.65
CA ILE A 479 15.80 -8.87 2.62
C ILE A 479 16.65 -9.00 1.37
N VAL A 480 17.75 -9.73 1.49
CA VAL A 480 18.58 -10.15 0.36
C VAL A 480 18.41 -11.65 0.14
N ILE A 481 18.15 -12.02 -1.11
CA ILE A 481 18.10 -13.41 -1.57
C ILE A 481 19.21 -13.59 -2.59
N ASP A 482 20.04 -14.63 -2.42
CA ASP A 482 21.09 -14.97 -3.38
C ASP A 482 20.61 -16.09 -4.31
N PHE A 483 20.20 -15.72 -5.53
CA PHE A 483 19.72 -16.65 -6.53
C PHE A 483 20.85 -17.36 -7.31
N SER A 484 22.12 -17.02 -7.08
CA SER A 484 23.25 -17.72 -7.74
C SER A 484 23.35 -19.21 -7.36
N ARG A 485 22.64 -19.63 -6.30
CA ARG A 485 22.55 -21.03 -5.85
C ARG A 485 21.59 -21.89 -6.68
N TYR A 486 20.70 -21.28 -7.45
CA TYR A 486 19.71 -22.02 -8.25
C TYR A 486 20.21 -22.21 -9.68
N SER A 487 19.79 -23.30 -10.32
CA SER A 487 20.09 -23.51 -11.74
C SER A 487 19.17 -22.65 -12.62
N ILE A 488 19.64 -22.26 -13.81
CA ILE A 488 18.78 -21.57 -14.79
C ILE A 488 17.55 -22.44 -15.09
N GLY A 489 16.35 -21.85 -15.01
CA GLY A 489 15.07 -22.52 -15.22
C GLY A 489 14.51 -23.24 -13.99
N GLN A 490 15.19 -23.19 -12.84
CA GLN A 490 14.66 -23.69 -11.57
C GLN A 490 13.77 -22.62 -10.91
N SER A 491 12.51 -22.98 -10.62
CA SER A 491 11.62 -22.11 -9.84
C SER A 491 11.82 -22.25 -8.33
N VAL A 492 11.69 -21.13 -7.61
CA VAL A 492 11.56 -21.08 -6.15
C VAL A 492 10.44 -20.13 -5.76
N TRP A 493 9.68 -20.42 -4.69
CA TRP A 493 8.54 -19.59 -4.31
C TRP A 493 8.74 -18.93 -2.94
N MET A 494 8.21 -17.71 -2.79
CA MET A 494 7.85 -17.22 -1.46
C MET A 494 6.54 -17.89 -0.99
N VAL A 495 6.54 -18.31 0.26
CA VAL A 495 5.45 -19.06 0.89
C VAL A 495 5.02 -18.34 2.15
N ASN A 496 3.72 -18.05 2.27
CA ASN A 496 3.12 -17.59 3.51
C ASN A 496 2.81 -18.79 4.40
N LEU A 497 3.29 -18.77 5.64
CA LEU A 497 3.12 -19.82 6.64
C LEU A 497 2.05 -19.49 7.68
N LEU A 498 1.53 -18.27 7.67
CA LEU A 498 0.65 -17.76 8.72
C LEU A 498 -0.82 -17.82 8.28
N ALA A 499 -1.59 -18.63 8.99
CA ALA A 499 -3.02 -18.79 8.74
C ALA A 499 -3.85 -17.84 9.60
N HIS A 500 -4.94 -17.35 9.00
CA HIS A 500 -5.98 -16.61 9.69
C HIS A 500 -7.30 -17.38 9.58
N GLU A 501 -8.01 -17.46 10.71
CA GLU A 501 -9.41 -17.92 10.71
C GLU A 501 -10.36 -16.74 10.56
N ASP A 502 -9.99 -15.57 11.06
CA ASP A 502 -10.67 -14.28 10.98
C ASP A 502 -9.64 -13.12 11.09
N GLY A 503 -10.08 -11.88 11.26
CA GLY A 503 -9.17 -10.73 11.33
C GLY A 503 -8.46 -10.48 12.66
N THR A 504 -8.81 -11.18 13.76
CA THR A 504 -8.35 -10.80 15.10
C THR A 504 -6.84 -10.93 15.24
N MET A 505 -6.36 -12.17 15.10
CA MET A 505 -4.97 -12.58 15.19
C MET A 505 -4.75 -13.81 14.30
N PRO A 506 -3.50 -14.10 13.92
CA PRO A 506 -3.17 -15.38 13.32
C PRO A 506 -3.69 -16.57 14.14
N SER A 507 -4.38 -17.50 13.49
CA SER A 507 -4.91 -18.70 14.14
C SER A 507 -3.84 -19.76 14.36
N SER A 508 -2.87 -19.86 13.44
CA SER A 508 -1.75 -20.79 13.56
C SER A 508 -0.60 -20.43 12.63
N THR A 509 0.61 -20.83 13.01
CA THR A 509 1.77 -20.88 12.12
C THR A 509 1.95 -22.32 11.64
N LEU A 510 1.89 -22.53 10.33
CA LEU A 510 2.12 -23.83 9.72
C LEU A 510 3.62 -24.08 9.52
N SER A 511 4.01 -25.36 9.52
CA SER A 511 5.31 -25.73 8.97
C SER A 511 5.34 -25.51 7.46
N LEU A 512 6.53 -25.32 6.89
CA LEU A 512 6.71 -25.16 5.45
C LEU A 512 6.08 -26.31 4.65
N ALA A 513 6.26 -27.55 5.12
CA ALA A 513 5.66 -28.73 4.48
C ALA A 513 4.13 -28.68 4.48
N GLN A 514 3.50 -28.29 5.61
CA GLN A 514 2.05 -28.18 5.70
C GLN A 514 1.50 -27.08 4.79
N ALA A 515 2.18 -25.93 4.72
CA ALA A 515 1.80 -24.83 3.84
C ALA A 515 1.92 -25.20 2.35
N LEU A 516 2.99 -25.92 1.96
CA LEU A 516 3.19 -26.39 0.58
C LEU A 516 2.19 -27.48 0.17
N GLN A 517 1.73 -28.31 1.11
CA GLN A 517 0.69 -29.32 0.87
C GLN A 517 -0.72 -28.73 0.80
N GLY A 518 -0.90 -27.44 1.11
CA GLY A 518 -2.22 -26.80 1.15
C GLY A 518 -3.08 -27.29 2.32
N SER A 519 -2.46 -27.54 3.48
CA SER A 519 -3.16 -28.06 4.67
C SER A 519 -4.07 -27.04 5.36
N SER A 520 -3.90 -25.74 5.06
CA SER A 520 -4.73 -24.67 5.61
C SER A 520 -6.03 -24.49 4.83
N SER A 521 -7.10 -24.12 5.54
CA SER A 521 -8.34 -23.66 4.90
C SER A 521 -8.26 -22.21 4.41
N ASP A 522 -7.29 -21.44 4.93
CA ASP A 522 -6.98 -20.06 4.52
C ASP A 522 -6.27 -20.05 3.15
N PRO A 523 -6.91 -19.53 2.09
CA PRO A 523 -6.36 -19.57 0.73
C PRO A 523 -5.15 -18.65 0.50
N CYS A 524 -4.85 -17.74 1.44
CA CYS A 524 -3.66 -16.90 1.38
C CYS A 524 -2.43 -17.57 2.04
N VAL A 525 -2.57 -18.77 2.60
CA VAL A 525 -1.45 -19.61 3.04
C VAL A 525 -0.89 -20.41 1.86
N GLY A 526 0.43 -20.62 1.85
CA GLY A 526 1.14 -21.32 0.78
C GLY A 526 1.85 -20.38 -0.19
N LYS A 527 2.18 -20.89 -1.38
CA LYS A 527 2.93 -20.16 -2.41
C LYS A 527 2.18 -18.90 -2.86
N PHE A 528 2.88 -17.77 -2.97
CA PHE A 528 2.28 -16.50 -3.41
C PHE A 528 3.11 -15.68 -4.40
N LEU A 529 4.41 -15.94 -4.54
CA LEU A 529 5.27 -15.33 -5.56
C LEU A 529 6.22 -16.41 -6.06
N GLU A 530 6.31 -16.58 -7.37
CA GLU A 530 7.29 -17.45 -8.03
C GLU A 530 8.49 -16.64 -8.51
N PHE A 531 9.70 -17.18 -8.36
CA PHE A 531 10.93 -16.66 -8.94
C PHE A 531 11.50 -17.65 -9.95
#